data_AF-A0A1H3GMW5-F1
#
_entry.id   AF-A0A1H3GMW5-F1
#
_cell.length_a   1.000
_cell.length_b   1.000
_cell.length_c   1.000
_cell.angle_alpha   90.00
_cell.angle_beta   90.00
_cell.angle_gamma   90.00
#
_symmetry.space_group_name_H-M   'P 1'
#
loop_
_entity.id
_entity.type
_entity.pdbx_description
1 polymer ?
#
loop_
_entity_poly.entity_id
_entity_poly.type
_entity_poly.pdbx_seq_one_letter_code
_entity_poly.pdbx_strand_id
1 'polypeptide(L)'
;MDRFVTFLRRQLDIDLELLRVARQDAETGAAHACLITPIRGFRECELKSRLLTNHHHCGTGGGPCDELGESYPPEDERGCPTRAFLGLPYADRPGYIARWRP
;
A
#
# COMPACT_ATOMS: atom_id res chain seq x y z
N MET A 1 16.63 6.50 -3.50
CA MET A 1 15.63 5.43 -3.77
C MET A 1 14.59 5.50 -2.65
N ASP A 2 13.31 5.64 -2.99
CA ASP A 2 12.22 5.80 -2.01
C ASP A 2 11.97 4.48 -1.26
N ARG A 3 12.49 4.38 -0.04
CA ARG A 3 12.45 3.16 0.78
C ARG A 3 11.02 2.80 1.17
N PHE A 4 10.18 3.79 1.44
CA PHE A 4 8.82 3.56 1.86
C PHE A 4 7.95 3.06 0.71
N VAL A 5 8.05 3.67 -0.48
CA VAL A 5 7.35 3.18 -1.69
C VAL A 5 7.80 1.76 -2.03
N THR A 6 9.10 1.48 -1.94
CA THR A 6 9.63 0.14 -2.18
C THR A 6 9.05 -0.88 -1.20
N PHE A 7 8.96 -0.51 0.09
CA PHE A 7 8.31 -1.34 1.10
C PHE A 7 6.84 -1.58 0.80
N LEU A 8 6.06 -0.53 0.49
CA LEU A 8 4.63 -0.65 0.19
C LEU A 8 4.35 -1.54 -1.03
N ARG A 9 5.13 -1.38 -2.10
CA ARG A 9 5.02 -2.25 -3.29
C ARG A 9 5.24 -3.71 -2.95
N ARG A 10 6.29 -4.01 -2.17
CA ARG A 10 6.57 -5.36 -1.71
C ARG A 10 5.41 -5.96 -0.88
N GLN A 11 4.79 -5.18 0.00
CA GLN A 11 3.64 -5.67 0.77
C GLN A 11 2.42 -5.94 -0.12
N LEU A 12 2.16 -5.09 -1.11
CA LEU A 12 1.09 -5.31 -2.08
C LEU A 12 1.32 -6.57 -2.91
N ASP A 13 2.57 -6.84 -3.33
CA ASP A 13 2.91 -8.07 -4.04
C ASP A 13 2.66 -9.33 -3.18
N ILE A 14 3.01 -9.26 -1.88
CA ILE A 14 2.74 -10.34 -0.91
C ILE A 14 1.23 -10.56 -0.75
N ASP A 15 0.47 -9.48 -0.54
CA ASP A 15 -1.00 -9.56 -0.37
C ASP A 15 -1.66 -10.15 -1.62
N LEU A 16 -1.23 -9.74 -2.83
CA LEU A 16 -1.72 -10.29 -4.08
C LEU A 16 -1.46 -11.79 -4.20
N GLU A 17 -0.29 -12.25 -3.76
CA GLU A 17 0.05 -13.67 -3.78
C GLU A 17 -0.81 -14.48 -2.79
N LEU A 18 -0.98 -13.98 -1.57
CA LEU A 18 -1.87 -14.61 -0.58
C LEU A 18 -3.31 -14.70 -1.09
N LEU A 19 -3.78 -13.69 -1.81
CA LEU A 19 -5.12 -13.69 -2.42
C LEU A 19 -5.25 -14.69 -3.58
N ARG A 20 -4.18 -14.89 -4.37
CA ARG A 20 -4.15 -15.94 -5.40
C ARG A 20 -4.26 -17.33 -4.78
N VAL A 21 -3.50 -17.60 -3.73
CA VAL A 21 -3.57 -18.87 -2.99
C VAL A 21 -4.97 -19.06 -2.39
N ALA A 22 -5.52 -18.05 -1.71
CA ALA A 22 -6.86 -18.13 -1.12
C ALA A 22 -7.96 -18.37 -2.16
N ARG A 23 -7.83 -17.79 -3.36
CA ARG A 23 -8.75 -18.06 -4.48
C ARG A 23 -8.63 -19.50 -4.95
N GLN A 24 -7.41 -20.01 -5.13
CA GLN A 24 -7.18 -21.39 -5.54
C GLN A 24 -7.75 -22.39 -4.52
N ASP A 25 -7.50 -22.16 -3.23
CA ASP A 25 -8.04 -22.99 -2.14
C ASP A 25 -9.57 -23.02 -2.15
N ALA A 26 -10.21 -21.88 -2.43
CA ALA A 26 -11.65 -21.78 -2.56
C ALA A 26 -12.18 -22.56 -3.78
N GLU A 27 -11.46 -22.54 -4.91
CA GLU A 27 -11.80 -23.31 -6.11
C GLU A 27 -11.62 -24.83 -5.89
N THR A 28 -10.66 -25.25 -5.05
CA THR A 28 -10.41 -26.67 -4.75
C THR A 28 -11.17 -27.20 -3.52
N GLY A 29 -11.98 -26.38 -2.86
CA GLY A 29 -12.75 -26.76 -1.67
C GLY A 29 -11.91 -26.94 -0.40
N ALA A 30 -10.67 -26.48 -0.39
CA ALA A 30 -9.72 -26.57 0.72
C ALA A 30 -9.82 -25.35 1.66
N ALA A 31 -11.04 -24.84 1.90
CA ALA A 31 -11.27 -23.49 2.41
C ALA A 31 -10.51 -23.17 3.71
N HIS A 32 -9.41 -22.42 3.59
CA HIS A 32 -8.84 -21.67 4.71
C HIS A 32 -9.78 -20.52 5.08
N ALA A 33 -9.87 -20.20 6.37
CA ALA A 33 -10.66 -19.08 6.86
C ALA A 33 -10.04 -17.75 6.39
N CYS A 34 -10.46 -17.27 5.21
CA CYS A 34 -10.13 -15.93 4.74
C CYS A 34 -11.19 -14.95 5.25
N LEU A 35 -10.77 -13.99 6.08
CA LEU A 35 -11.67 -12.96 6.64
C LEU A 35 -12.19 -11.97 5.59
N ILE A 36 -11.54 -11.94 4.41
CA ILE A 36 -11.90 -11.08 3.27
C ILE A 36 -12.11 -11.98 2.05
N THR A 37 -13.18 -11.76 1.29
CA THR A 37 -13.35 -12.51 0.04
C THR A 37 -12.22 -12.19 -0.94
N PRO A 38 -11.65 -13.17 -1.68
CA PRO A 38 -10.54 -12.92 -2.59
C PRO A 38 -10.81 -11.78 -3.58
N ILE A 39 -12.04 -11.70 -4.11
CA ILE A 39 -12.47 -10.62 -5.01
C ILE A 39 -12.32 -9.23 -4.37
N ARG A 40 -12.75 -9.08 -3.12
CA ARG A 40 -12.60 -7.81 -2.39
C ARG A 40 -11.12 -7.49 -2.15
N GLY A 41 -10.33 -8.48 -1.74
CA GLY A 41 -8.90 -8.29 -1.51
C GLY A 41 -8.14 -7.84 -2.77
N PHE A 42 -8.44 -8.41 -3.94
CA PHE A 42 -7.81 -7.97 -5.20
C PHE A 42 -8.13 -6.51 -5.51
N ARG A 43 -9.38 -6.08 -5.31
CA ARG A 43 -9.79 -4.68 -5.50
C ARG A 43 -9.11 -3.74 -4.52
N GLU A 44 -8.92 -4.17 -3.27
CA GLU A 44 -8.19 -3.37 -2.28
C GLU A 44 -6.70 -3.23 -2.67
N CYS A 45 -6.05 -4.29 -3.15
CA CYS A 45 -4.67 -4.21 -3.65
C CYS A 45 -4.55 -3.31 -4.87
N GLU A 46 -5.49 -3.40 -5.81
CA GLU A 46 -5.55 -2.52 -6.98
C GLU A 46 -5.72 -1.05 -6.56
N LEU A 47 -6.66 -0.76 -5.65
CA LEU A 47 -6.89 0.57 -5.12
C LEU A 47 -5.62 1.16 -4.47
N LYS A 48 -5.00 0.41 -3.56
CA LYS A 48 -3.75 0.83 -2.90
C LYS A 48 -2.63 1.09 -3.90
N SER A 49 -2.51 0.26 -4.94
CA SER A 49 -1.49 0.42 -6.00
C SER A 49 -1.72 1.68 -6.82
N ARG A 50 -2.98 1.98 -7.18
CA ARG A 50 -3.35 3.21 -7.89
C ARG A 50 -3.10 4.45 -7.04
N LEU A 51 -3.48 4.41 -5.75
CA LEU A 51 -3.19 5.51 -4.81
C LEU A 51 -1.69 5.74 -4.67
N LEU A 52 -0.89 4.69 -4.50
CA LEU A 52 0.56 4.81 -4.40
C LEU A 52 1.18 5.43 -5.68
N THR A 53 0.63 5.10 -6.84
CA THR A 53 1.06 5.66 -8.13
C THR A 53 0.67 7.13 -8.26
N ASN A 54 -0.59 7.47 -7.97
CA ASN A 54 -1.08 8.86 -8.06
C ASN A 54 -0.35 9.79 -7.11
N HIS A 55 -0.01 9.32 -5.91
CA HIS A 55 0.66 10.11 -4.88
C HIS A 55 2.20 10.07 -4.97
N HIS A 56 2.77 9.42 -5.99
CA HIS A 56 4.23 9.40 -6.22
C HIS A 56 4.80 10.80 -6.46
N HIS A 57 4.03 11.70 -7.08
CA HIS A 57 4.44 13.05 -7.47
C HIS A 57 4.03 14.14 -6.46
N CYS A 58 3.48 13.79 -5.31
CA CYS A 58 3.18 14.78 -4.27
C CYS A 58 4.47 15.45 -3.79
N GLY A 59 4.42 16.77 -3.61
CA GLY A 59 5.56 17.61 -3.25
C GLY A 59 6.39 18.08 -4.45
N THR A 60 6.03 17.72 -5.69
CA THR A 60 6.78 18.11 -6.90
C THR A 60 6.05 19.11 -7.80
N GLY A 61 4.86 19.57 -7.42
CA GLY A 61 4.01 20.45 -8.22
C GLY A 61 3.16 19.75 -9.28
N GLY A 62 3.02 18.42 -9.22
CA GLY A 62 2.26 17.61 -10.18
C GLY A 62 1.48 16.46 -9.55
N GLY A 63 1.50 16.32 -8.22
CA GLY A 63 0.70 15.36 -7.48
C GLY A 63 -0.61 15.96 -6.97
N PRO A 64 -1.58 15.10 -6.60
CA PRO A 64 -2.91 15.55 -6.14
C PRO A 64 -2.88 16.35 -4.82
N CYS A 65 -1.81 16.25 -4.04
CA CYS A 65 -1.64 17.05 -2.82
C CYS A 65 -1.07 18.45 -3.10
N ASP A 66 -0.49 18.69 -4.28
CA ASP A 66 0.17 19.97 -4.60
C ASP A 66 -0.85 21.09 -4.85
N GLU A 67 -2.06 20.75 -5.29
CA GLU A 67 -3.19 21.68 -5.42
C GLU A 67 -3.60 22.29 -4.07
N LEU A 68 -3.30 21.60 -2.96
CA LEU A 68 -3.59 22.06 -1.60
C LEU A 68 -2.49 22.95 -1.01
N GLY A 69 -1.37 23.14 -1.74
CA GLY A 69 -0.21 23.90 -1.25
C GLY A 69 0.58 23.19 -0.15
N GLU A 70 0.38 21.88 0.06
CA GLU A 70 1.17 21.11 1.01
C GLU A 70 2.55 20.80 0.42
N SER A 71 3.61 21.13 1.17
CA SER A 71 4.97 20.73 0.83
C SER A 71 5.43 19.62 1.79
N TYR A 72 5.94 18.53 1.21
CA TYR A 72 6.51 17.42 1.99
C TYR A 72 8.02 17.45 1.81
N PRO A 73 8.80 17.65 2.90
CA PRO A 73 10.24 17.70 2.80
C PRO A 73 10.77 16.39 2.21
N PRO A 74 11.79 16.41 1.33
CA PRO A 74 12.38 15.19 0.76
C PRO A 74 12.92 14.21 1.83
N GLU A 75 13.29 14.72 3.01
CA GLU A 75 13.70 13.91 4.16
C GLU A 75 12.57 13.11 4.79
N ASP A 76 11.31 13.51 4.56
CA ASP A 76 10.15 12.71 4.92
C ASP A 76 9.91 11.63 3.87
N GLU A 77 10.55 10.48 4.07
CA GLU A 77 10.39 9.30 3.20
C GLU A 77 8.93 8.86 3.02
N ARG A 78 8.02 9.26 3.93
CA ARG A 78 6.59 8.96 3.76
C ARG A 78 5.99 9.72 2.59
N GLY A 79 6.45 10.94 2.32
CA GLY A 79 5.79 11.90 1.44
C GLY A 79 4.48 12.39 2.06
N CYS A 80 3.40 12.39 1.27
CA CYS A 80 2.10 12.89 1.74
C CYS A 80 1.40 11.96 2.77
N PRO A 81 0.45 12.48 3.57
CA PRO A 81 -0.31 11.69 4.54
C PRO A 81 -1.02 10.48 3.94
N THR A 82 -1.53 10.59 2.70
CA THR A 82 -2.17 9.45 2.01
C THR A 82 -1.21 8.28 1.87
N ARG A 83 0.05 8.53 1.50
CA ARG A 83 1.07 7.47 1.43
C ARG A 83 1.33 6.86 2.81
N ALA A 84 1.43 7.69 3.86
CA ALA A 84 1.60 7.21 5.22
C ALA A 84 0.43 6.31 5.66
N PHE A 85 -0.82 6.69 5.34
CA PHE A 85 -2.01 5.90 5.63
C PHE A 85 -2.02 4.54 4.91
N LEU A 86 -1.50 4.46 3.66
CA LEU A 86 -1.32 3.19 2.96
C LEU A 86 -0.37 2.23 3.69
N GLY A 87 0.53 2.75 4.52
CA GLY A 87 1.44 1.95 5.34
C GLY A 87 0.86 1.40 6.64
N LEU A 88 -0.25 1.97 7.14
CA LEU A 88 -0.86 1.56 8.42
C LEU A 88 -1.18 0.05 8.50
N PRO A 89 -1.76 -0.59 7.47
CA PRO A 89 -2.06 -2.02 7.52
C PRO A 89 -0.82 -2.93 7.61
N TYR A 90 0.37 -2.37 7.43
CA TYR A 90 1.63 -3.11 7.39
C TYR A 90 2.57 -2.73 8.54
N ALA A 91 2.08 -2.03 9.56
CA ALA A 91 2.90 -1.54 10.68
C ALA A 91 3.53 -2.67 11.51
N ASP A 92 2.97 -3.88 11.44
CA ASP A 92 3.44 -5.11 12.08
C ASP A 92 4.39 -5.93 11.18
N ARG A 93 4.57 -5.55 9.91
CA ARG A 93 5.34 -6.33 8.94
C ARG A 93 6.84 -6.07 9.08
N PRO A 94 7.68 -7.11 8.94
CA PRO A 94 9.13 -6.94 8.91
C PRO A 94 9.58 -5.91 7.88
N GLY A 95 10.45 -4.99 8.29
CA GLY A 95 10.94 -3.91 7.44
C GLY A 95 10.13 -2.61 7.51
N TYR A 96 8.97 -2.60 8.17
CA TYR A 96 8.31 -1.36 8.56
C TYR A 96 9.15 -0.63 9.62
N ILE A 97 9.25 0.70 9.53
CA ILE A 97 9.97 1.52 10.51
C ILE A 97 9.03 2.55 11.13
N ALA A 98 9.15 2.77 12.45
CA ALA A 98 8.21 3.58 13.23
C ALA A 98 8.02 5.01 12.70
N ARG A 99 9.05 5.60 12.09
CA ARG A 99 8.96 6.93 11.46
C ARG A 99 8.00 7.01 10.28
N TRP A 100 7.58 5.86 9.71
CA TRP A 100 6.61 5.82 8.62
C TRP A 100 5.16 5.87 9.11
N ARG A 101 4.94 5.82 10.43
CA ARG A 101 3.60 5.98 11.00
C ARG A 101 3.08 7.39 10.71
N PRO A 102 1.81 7.56 10.32
CA PRO A 102 1.17 8.87 10.19
C PRO A 102 1.25 9.67 11.49
#